data_AF-A0A963YH84-F1
#
_entry.id   AF-A0A963YH84-F1
#
_cell.length_a   1.000
_cell.length_b   1.000
_cell.length_c   1.000
_cell.angle_alpha   90.00
_cell.angle_beta   90.00
_cell.angle_gamma   90.00
#
_symmetry.space_group_name_H-M   'P 1'
#
loop_
_entity.id
_entity.type
_entity.pdbx_description
1 polymer ?
#
loop_
_entity_poly.entity_id
_entity_poly.type
_entity_poly.pdbx_seq_one_letter_code
_entity_poly.pdbx_strand_id
1 'polypeptide(L)'
;MNFGDWRNSILCYLSADSFEPEVLKARLHASPGWREEFRLAFEAALAANNFNIVEWQRDLNFQFGSDRELRAWLEKVFKFLFASGGTPTAPGQ
;
A
#
# COMPACT_ATOMS: atom_id res chain seq x y z
N MET A 1 5.55 11.16 -8.67
CA MET A 1 6.08 10.07 -7.82
C MET A 1 6.52 8.87 -8.67
N ASN A 2 7.68 8.26 -8.39
CA ASN A 2 8.12 7.00 -9.02
C ASN A 2 7.75 5.77 -8.16
N PHE A 3 7.98 4.55 -8.68
CA PHE A 3 7.66 3.31 -7.95
C PHE A 3 8.38 3.18 -6.60
N GLY A 4 9.65 3.61 -6.52
CA GLY A 4 10.44 3.54 -5.29
C GLY A 4 9.90 4.43 -4.19
N ASP A 5 9.56 5.68 -4.51
CA ASP A 5 8.99 6.64 -3.56
C ASP A 5 7.62 6.19 -3.04
N TRP A 6 6.79 5.65 -3.94
CA TRP A 6 5.51 5.04 -3.59
C TRP A 6 5.70 3.86 -2.65
N ARG A 7 6.57 2.92 -3.02
CA ARG A 7 6.87 1.72 -2.22
C ARG A 7 7.40 2.09 -0.84
N ASN A 8 8.33 3.04 -0.74
CA ASN A 8 8.87 3.50 0.53
C ASN A 8 7.78 4.08 1.43
N SER A 9 6.82 4.81 0.85
CA SER A 9 5.68 5.33 1.60
C SER A 9 4.77 4.20 2.10
N ILE A 10 4.51 3.18 1.27
CA ILE A 10 3.78 1.98 1.70
C ILE A 10 4.50 1.29 2.87
N LEU A 11 5.81 1.04 2.74
CA LEU A 11 6.59 0.40 3.81
C LEU A 11 6.61 1.23 5.11
N CYS A 12 6.72 2.56 5.00
CA CYS A 12 6.78 3.46 6.15
C CYS A 12 5.52 3.42 7.02
N TYR A 13 4.34 3.21 6.44
CA TYR A 13 3.06 3.27 7.15
C TYR A 13 2.31 1.94 7.23
N LEU A 14 2.73 0.93 6.49
CA LEU A 14 2.00 -0.32 6.34
C LEU A 14 2.91 -1.54 6.50
N SER A 15 4.11 -1.40 7.06
CA SER A 15 4.90 -2.54 7.52
C SER A 15 4.43 -3.01 8.90
N ALA A 16 4.82 -4.21 9.31
CA ALA A 16 4.46 -4.77 10.62
C ALA A 16 4.93 -3.90 11.80
N ASP A 17 6.05 -3.20 11.65
CA ASP A 17 6.62 -2.35 12.70
C ASP A 17 5.93 -0.99 12.79
N SER A 18 5.15 -0.59 11.79
CA SER A 18 4.57 0.75 11.67
C SER A 18 3.20 0.78 11.00
N PHE A 19 2.34 -0.20 11.30
CA PHE A 19 1.02 -0.36 10.66
C PHE A 19 0.03 0.74 11.08
N GLU A 20 0.12 1.90 10.43
CA GLU A 20 -0.65 3.12 10.69
C GLU A 20 -1.38 3.62 9.42
N PRO A 21 -2.34 2.84 8.87
CA PRO A 21 -3.03 3.21 7.62
C PRO A 21 -3.77 4.55 7.71
N GLU A 22 -4.35 4.88 8.86
CA GLU A 22 -5.05 6.15 9.08
C GLU A 22 -4.11 7.35 9.01
N VAL A 23 -2.84 7.22 9.43
CA VAL A 23 -1.83 8.29 9.35
C VAL A 23 -1.47 8.55 7.90
N LEU A 24 -1.25 7.51 7.10
CA LEU A 24 -1.02 7.64 5.66
C LEU A 24 -2.20 8.34 4.98
N LYS A 25 -3.44 7.93 5.29
CA LYS A 25 -4.64 8.56 4.75
C LYS A 25 -4.72 10.04 5.13
N ALA A 26 -4.51 10.38 6.41
CA ALA A 26 -4.52 11.77 6.86
C ALA A 26 -3.47 12.64 6.13
N ARG A 27 -2.26 12.12 5.92
CA ARG A 27 -1.21 12.84 5.18
C ARG A 27 -1.58 13.04 3.71
N LEU A 28 -2.16 12.04 3.06
CA LEU A 28 -2.65 12.18 1.68
C LEU A 28 -3.79 13.21 1.60
N HIS A 29 -4.68 13.25 2.58
CA HIS A 29 -5.73 14.28 2.63
C HIS A 29 -5.17 15.69 2.86
N ALA A 30 -4.09 15.84 3.62
CA ALA A 30 -3.45 17.12 3.90
C ALA A 30 -2.66 17.70 2.70
N SER A 31 -2.29 16.88 1.71
CA SER A 31 -1.50 17.32 0.55
C SER A 31 -2.12 16.84 -0.77
N PRO A 32 -3.02 17.63 -1.39
CA PRO A 32 -3.73 17.23 -2.61
C PRO A 32 -2.82 16.89 -3.80
N GLY A 33 -1.71 17.61 -3.97
CA GLY A 33 -0.73 17.32 -5.04
C GLY A 33 -0.05 15.96 -4.83
N TRP A 34 0.41 15.71 -3.60
CA TRP A 34 1.00 14.41 -3.25
C TRP A 34 -0.03 13.27 -3.33
N ARG A 35 -1.28 13.53 -2.95
CA ARG A 35 -2.39 12.58 -3.07
C ARG A 35 -2.57 12.08 -4.49
N GLU A 36 -2.59 12.99 -5.46
CA GLU A 36 -2.82 12.63 -6.85
C GLU A 36 -1.63 11.87 -7.43
N GLU A 37 -0.40 12.31 -7.16
CA GLU A 37 0.79 11.59 -7.58
C GLU A 37 0.86 10.18 -6.98
N PHE A 38 0.50 10.04 -5.71
CA PHE A 38 0.46 8.75 -5.02
C PHE A 38 -0.61 7.84 -5.62
N ARG A 39 -1.81 8.38 -5.90
CA ARG A 39 -2.91 7.64 -6.53
C ARG A 39 -2.46 7.07 -7.88
N LEU A 40 -1.89 7.92 -8.74
CA LEU A 40 -1.41 7.51 -10.06
C LEU A 40 -0.29 6.46 -9.99
N ALA A 41 0.65 6.62 -9.06
CA ALA A 41 1.71 5.63 -8.84
C ALA A 41 1.16 4.29 -8.33
N PHE A 42 0.18 4.31 -7.44
CA PHE A 42 -0.49 3.11 -6.95
C PHE A 42 -1.25 2.39 -8.07
N GLU A 43 -2.02 3.12 -8.87
CA GLU A 43 -2.74 2.56 -10.03
C GLU A 43 -1.78 1.91 -11.02
N ALA A 44 -0.66 2.58 -11.33
CA ALA A 44 0.38 2.02 -12.18
C ALA A 44 1.01 0.74 -11.58
N ALA A 45 1.27 0.71 -10.27
CA ALA A 45 1.79 -0.48 -9.60
C ALA A 45 0.81 -1.67 -9.67
N LEU A 46 -0.49 -1.43 -9.41
CA LEU A 46 -1.53 -2.46 -9.50
C LEU A 46 -1.72 -2.96 -10.94
N ALA A 47 -1.59 -2.08 -11.94
CA ALA A 47 -1.71 -2.43 -13.35
C ALA A 47 -0.49 -3.22 -13.86
N ALA A 48 0.72 -2.86 -13.41
CA ALA A 48 1.94 -3.58 -13.77
C ALA A 48 1.94 -5.03 -13.25
N ASN A 49 1.23 -5.29 -12.15
CA ASN A 49 1.05 -6.62 -11.57
C ASN A 49 2.37 -7.37 -11.32
N ASN A 50 3.45 -6.63 -11.09
CA ASN A 50 4.80 -7.17 -10.90
C ASN A 50 5.17 -7.18 -9.41
N PHE A 51 4.36 -7.88 -8.61
CA PHE A 51 4.58 -8.02 -7.18
C PHE A 51 5.25 -9.36 -6.91
N ASN A 52 6.51 -9.33 -6.48
CA ASN A 52 7.19 -10.52 -5.98
C ASN A 52 6.89 -10.67 -4.49
N ILE A 53 6.10 -11.67 -4.11
CA ILE A 53 5.74 -11.92 -2.72
C ILE A 53 6.96 -12.03 -1.79
N VAL A 54 8.06 -12.65 -2.22
CA VAL A 54 9.23 -12.87 -1.37
C VAL A 54 9.86 -11.55 -0.95
N GLU A 55 9.99 -10.61 -1.90
CA GLU A 55 10.54 -9.28 -1.62
C GLU A 55 9.60 -8.46 -0.72
N TRP A 56 8.30 -8.52 -0.99
CA TRP A 56 7.30 -7.77 -0.23
C TRP A 56 7.10 -8.31 1.17
N GLN A 57 7.15 -9.64 1.38
CA GLN A 57 7.09 -10.24 2.72
C GLN A 57 8.29 -9.82 3.56
N ARG A 58 9.49 -9.83 2.97
CA ARG A 58 10.70 -9.39 3.66
C ARG A 58 10.60 -7.92 4.08
N ASP A 59 10.14 -7.06 3.17
CA ASP A 59 10.17 -5.62 3.40
C ASP A 59 8.98 -5.13 4.25
N LEU A 60 7.78 -5.75 4.12
CA LEU A 60 6.62 -5.44 4.96
C LEU A 60 6.65 -6.17 6.30
N ASN A 61 7.47 -7.22 6.44
CA ASN A 61 7.49 -8.12 7.59
C ASN A 61 6.10 -8.75 7.87
N PHE A 62 5.35 -9.04 6.81
CA PHE A 62 4.08 -9.76 6.86
C PHE A 62 4.15 -11.07 6.10
N GLN A 63 3.28 -12.02 6.47
CA GLN A 63 3.09 -13.23 5.69
C GLN A 63 1.95 -13.08 4.70
N PHE A 64 2.20 -13.48 3.45
CA PHE A 64 1.21 -13.64 2.39
C PHE A 64 1.36 -15.07 1.85
N GLY A 65 0.25 -15.72 1.50
CA GLY A 65 0.25 -17.06 0.92
C GLY A 65 0.45 -17.08 -0.60
N SER A 66 0.29 -15.94 -1.29
CA SER A 66 0.52 -15.82 -2.74
C SER A 66 0.68 -14.36 -3.20
N ASP A 67 1.24 -14.14 -4.39
CA ASP A 67 1.23 -12.82 -5.06
C ASP A 67 -0.20 -12.26 -5.21
N ARG A 68 -1.19 -13.15 -5.40
CA ARG A 68 -2.60 -12.79 -5.49
C ARG A 68 -3.12 -12.21 -4.18
N GLU A 69 -2.70 -12.76 -3.04
CA GLU A 69 -3.12 -12.27 -1.72
C GLU A 69 -2.49 -10.90 -1.43
N LEU A 70 -1.20 -10.74 -1.73
CA LEU A 70 -0.51 -9.45 -1.66
C LEU A 70 -1.23 -8.40 -2.52
N ARG A 71 -1.57 -8.73 -3.77
CA ARG A 71 -2.33 -7.85 -4.66
C ARG A 71 -3.70 -7.50 -4.08
N ALA A 72 -4.45 -8.49 -3.58
CA ALA A 72 -5.76 -8.26 -2.99
C ALA A 72 -5.68 -7.35 -1.76
N TRP A 73 -4.62 -7.48 -0.96
CA TRP A 73 -4.37 -6.58 0.16
C TRP A 73 -4.03 -5.15 -0.30
N LEU A 74 -3.16 -4.99 -1.30
CA LEU A 74 -2.86 -3.68 -1.91
C LEU A 74 -4.12 -3.02 -2.51
N GLU A 75 -5.02 -3.79 -3.13
CA GLU A 75 -6.30 -3.28 -3.63
C GLU A 75 -7.21 -2.78 -2.49
N LYS A 76 -7.21 -3.45 -1.33
CA LYS A 76 -7.93 -2.98 -0.13
C LYS A 76 -7.35 -1.67 0.39
N VAL A 77 -6.02 -1.58 0.46
CA VAL A 77 -5.31 -0.34 0.84
C VAL A 77 -5.69 0.79 -0.12
N PHE A 78 -5.64 0.55 -1.43
CA PHE A 78 -6.02 1.56 -2.44
C PHE A 78 -7.46 2.06 -2.23
N LYS A 79 -8.41 1.13 -2.06
CA LYS A 79 -9.82 1.48 -1.80
C LYS A 79 -9.98 2.28 -0.51
N PHE A 80 -9.24 1.96 0.54
CA PHE A 80 -9.28 2.70 1.79
C PHE A 80 -8.75 4.13 1.65
N LEU A 81 -7.65 4.33 0.90
CA LEU A 81 -7.01 5.64 0.73
C LEU A 81 -7.78 6.56 -0.22
N PHE A 82 -8.38 6.01 -1.29
CA PHE A 82 -8.90 6.80 -2.40
C PHE A 82 -10.38 6.58 -2.71
N ALA A 83 -11.04 5.59 -2.08
CA ALA A 83 -12.45 5.29 -2.29
C ALA A 83 -13.16 5.05 -0.94
N SER A 84 -14.39 4.52 -0.99
CA SER A 84 -15.18 4.14 0.19
C SER A 84 -14.81 2.76 0.74
N GLY A 85 -13.51 2.44 0.80
CA GLY A 85 -13.01 1.18 1.38
C GLY A 85 -12.87 1.26 2.91
N GLY A 86 -13.11 0.14 3.58
CA GLY A 86 -12.82 -0.01 5.01
C GLY A 86 -11.32 -0.07 5.30
N THR A 87 -10.92 0.26 6.53
CA THR A 87 -9.51 0.21 6.97
C THR A 87 -8.91 -1.18 6.72
N PRO A 88 -7.74 -1.28 6.06
CA PRO A 88 -7.10 -2.56 5.84
C PRO A 88 -6.63 -3.15 7.17
N THR A 89 -6.69 -4.47 7.30
CA THR A 89 -6.08 -5.19 8.42
C THR A 89 -4.64 -5.56 8.09
N ALA A 90 -3.83 -5.75 9.13
CA ALA A 90 -2.51 -6.34 8.98
C ALA A 90 -2.66 -7.77 8.39
N PRO A 91 -1.91 -8.11 7.32
CA PRO A 91 -1.88 -9.47 6.78
C PRO A 91 -1.32 -10.47 7.79
N GLY A 92 -1.84 -11.70 7.78
CA GLY A 92 -1.32 -12.80 8.59
C GLY A 92 -1.64 -12.74 10.09
N GLN A 93 -2.60 -11.92 10.51
CA GLN A 93 -3.22 -12.01 11.85
C GLN A 93 -4.37 -13.01 11.90
#